data_AF-A0A822DYB6-F1
#
_entry.id   AF-A0A822DYB6-F1
#
_cell.length_a   1.000
_cell.length_b   1.000
_cell.length_c   1.000
_cell.angle_alpha   90.00
_cell.angle_beta   90.00
_cell.angle_gamma   90.00
#
_symmetry.space_group_name_H-M   'P 1'
#
loop_
_entity.id
_entity.type
_entity.pdbx_description
1 polymer ?
#
loop_
_entity_poly.entity_id
_entity_poly.type
_entity_poly.pdbx_seq_one_letter_code
_entity_poly.pdbx_strand_id
1 'polypeptide(L)'
;LIHISSFIHRNPCKSGAQCKDIDNEKHFQEYEHPSYCPNGGYCQDTSDNHEKAYRHLPLCKYFQKCLEYQKHAKSHCEKFRHYMLQCEFGNYCANFHDRQHIENYKHPFPSPCILTPYHCTLHEQFTMAKDPKSQSDEINYHCLNFAHVCRFGRNCTDKDSLHWEKINSCTSLSLFIW
;
A
#
# COMPACT_ATOMS: atom_id res chain seq x y z
N LEU A 1 -45.63 -2.29 31.41
CA LEU A 1 -45.49 -1.52 30.15
C LEU A 1 -44.51 -2.28 29.26
N ILE A 2 -44.98 -2.85 28.15
CA ILE A 2 -44.12 -3.53 27.18
C ILE A 2 -43.82 -2.48 26.09
N HIS A 3 -42.57 -1.98 26.04
CA HIS A 3 -42.11 -1.22 24.89
C HIS A 3 -41.84 -2.22 23.77
N ILE A 4 -42.81 -2.38 22.85
CA ILE A 4 -42.55 -2.98 21.53
C ILE A 4 -41.71 -1.97 20.76
N SER A 5 -40.40 -2.11 20.82
CA SER A 5 -39.48 -1.34 19.97
C SER A 5 -39.65 -1.84 18.54
N SER A 6 -40.33 -1.05 17.72
CA SER A 6 -40.40 -1.26 16.28
C SER A 6 -39.00 -1.07 15.71
N PHE A 7 -38.36 -2.16 15.27
CA PHE A 7 -37.10 -2.07 14.54
C PHE A 7 -37.39 -1.49 13.16
N ILE A 8 -37.24 -0.18 13.03
CA ILE A 8 -37.27 0.49 11.72
C ILE A 8 -35.90 0.22 11.09
N HIS A 9 -35.86 -0.71 10.14
CA HIS A 9 -34.71 -0.89 9.27
C HIS A 9 -34.61 0.34 8.37
N ARG A 10 -33.48 1.04 8.45
CA ARG A 10 -33.22 2.18 7.56
C ARG A 10 -32.69 1.63 6.24
N ASN A 11 -32.83 2.40 5.16
CA ASN A 11 -32.30 1.97 3.87
C ASN A 11 -30.77 2.14 3.86
N PRO A 12 -30.00 1.24 3.23
CA PRO A 12 -28.56 1.44 3.11
C PRO A 12 -28.27 2.72 2.30
N CYS A 13 -27.34 3.53 2.81
CA CYS A 13 -26.86 4.71 2.12
C CYS A 13 -26.21 4.30 0.79
N LYS A 14 -26.62 4.92 -0.32
CA LYS A 14 -26.06 4.64 -1.66
C LYS A 14 -24.56 4.91 -1.74
N SER A 15 -24.06 5.87 -0.97
CA SER A 15 -22.64 6.22 -0.89
C SER A 15 -21.87 5.35 0.11
N GLY A 16 -22.54 4.47 0.86
CA GLY A 16 -21.95 3.52 1.80
C GLY A 16 -20.94 4.17 2.77
N ALA A 17 -19.75 3.59 2.83
CA ALA A 17 -18.63 4.05 3.65
C ALA A 17 -18.04 5.42 3.23
N GLN A 18 -18.29 5.88 2.00
CA GLN A 18 -17.77 7.12 1.43
C GLN A 18 -18.79 8.27 1.48
N CYS A 19 -19.85 8.13 2.29
CA CYS A 19 -20.89 9.15 2.41
C CYS A 19 -20.34 10.46 3.00
N LYS A 20 -20.48 11.57 2.24
CA LYS A 20 -20.05 12.91 2.67
C LYS A 20 -21.05 13.60 3.61
N ASP A 21 -22.31 13.18 3.57
CA ASP A 21 -23.39 13.74 4.38
C ASP A 21 -23.60 12.97 5.69
N ILE A 22 -22.58 12.24 6.16
CA ILE A 22 -22.72 11.40 7.34
C ILE A 22 -22.91 12.21 8.63
N ASP A 23 -22.38 13.42 8.67
CA ASP A 23 -22.55 14.35 9.78
C ASP A 23 -23.87 15.14 9.68
N ASN A 24 -24.62 14.99 8.58
CA ASN A 24 -25.97 15.53 8.48
C ASN A 24 -26.92 14.63 9.29
N GLU A 25 -27.38 15.14 10.43
CA GLU A 25 -28.23 14.40 11.36
C GLU A 25 -29.46 13.79 10.69
N LYS A 26 -30.12 14.52 9.79
CA LYS A 26 -31.28 14.03 9.05
C LYS A 26 -30.91 12.86 8.15
N HIS A 27 -29.84 12.97 7.37
CA HIS A 27 -29.35 11.89 6.52
C HIS A 27 -28.95 10.65 7.33
N PHE A 28 -28.25 10.85 8.45
CA PHE A 28 -27.85 9.78 9.34
C PHE A 28 -29.05 9.07 9.97
N GLN A 29 -30.14 9.79 10.28
CA GLN A 29 -31.38 9.21 10.78
C GLN A 29 -32.16 8.45 9.70
N GLU A 30 -32.03 8.82 8.42
CA GLU A 30 -32.78 8.21 7.30
C GLU A 30 -32.10 6.97 6.70
N TYR A 31 -30.76 6.88 6.78
CA TYR A 31 -29.98 5.84 6.09
C TYR A 31 -29.07 5.04 7.03
N GLU A 32 -28.79 3.78 6.68
CA GLU A 32 -27.77 2.95 7.32
C GLU A 32 -26.42 3.14 6.65
N HIS A 33 -25.37 3.18 7.46
CA HIS A 33 -23.98 3.21 7.01
C HIS A 33 -23.21 2.04 7.62
N PRO A 34 -22.12 1.60 6.98
CA PRO A 34 -21.26 0.57 7.55
C PRO A 34 -20.68 0.98 8.91
N SER A 35 -20.16 0.03 9.69
CA SER A 35 -19.44 0.36 10.93
C SER A 35 -18.12 1.08 10.62
N TYR A 36 -17.57 1.77 11.63
CA TYR A 36 -16.19 2.25 11.52
C TYR A 36 -15.22 1.07 11.48
N CYS A 37 -14.13 1.25 10.74
CA CYS A 37 -13.03 0.30 10.66
C CYS A 37 -12.52 -0.01 12.09
N PRO A 38 -12.41 -1.29 12.49
CA PRO A 38 -11.95 -1.67 13.82
C PRO A 38 -10.51 -1.22 14.11
N ASN A 39 -9.70 -1.02 13.07
CA ASN A 39 -8.33 -0.53 13.19
C ASN A 39 -8.24 1.00 13.37
N GLY A 40 -9.36 1.73 13.27
CA GLY A 40 -9.43 3.18 13.47
C GLY A 40 -8.36 3.94 12.68
N GLY A 41 -7.58 4.76 13.38
CA GLY A 41 -6.52 5.57 12.77
C GLY A 41 -5.27 4.80 12.30
N TYR A 42 -5.18 3.51 12.64
CA TYR A 42 -4.06 2.64 12.29
C TYR A 42 -4.32 1.78 11.06
N CYS A 43 -5.51 1.88 10.45
CA CYS A 43 -5.86 1.07 9.29
C CYS A 43 -4.92 1.34 8.10
N GLN A 44 -4.24 0.28 7.62
CA GLN A 44 -3.39 0.29 6.42
C GLN A 44 -4.05 -0.41 5.21
N ASP A 45 -5.23 -0.99 5.40
CA ASP A 45 -5.96 -1.69 4.35
C ASP A 45 -6.68 -0.69 3.47
N THR A 46 -6.22 -0.62 2.22
CA THR A 46 -6.71 0.27 1.16
C THR A 46 -7.35 -0.54 0.03
N SER A 47 -7.68 -1.80 0.26
CA SER A 47 -8.39 -2.60 -0.74
C SER A 47 -9.81 -2.08 -0.95
N ASP A 48 -10.28 -2.10 -2.18
CA ASP A 48 -11.64 -1.66 -2.54
C ASP A 48 -12.73 -2.33 -1.69
N ASN A 49 -12.55 -3.63 -1.39
CA ASN A 49 -13.49 -4.37 -0.56
C ASN A 49 -13.52 -3.84 0.87
N HIS A 50 -12.36 -3.53 1.45
CA HIS A 50 -12.24 -2.95 2.79
C HIS A 50 -12.83 -1.54 2.85
N GLU A 51 -12.50 -0.68 1.87
CA GLU A 51 -12.99 0.70 1.82
C GLU A 51 -14.51 0.79 1.58
N LYS A 52 -15.11 -0.20 0.91
CA LYS A 52 -16.57 -0.30 0.77
C LYS A 52 -17.25 -0.83 2.04
N ALA A 53 -16.58 -1.74 2.75
CA ALA A 53 -17.13 -2.44 3.91
C ALA A 53 -17.07 -1.62 5.21
N TYR A 54 -16.15 -0.65 5.33
CA TYR A 54 -15.94 0.09 6.57
C TYR A 54 -15.82 1.58 6.34
N ARG A 55 -16.38 2.35 7.27
CA ARG A 55 -16.09 3.79 7.36
C ARG A 55 -14.71 4.02 7.96
N HIS A 56 -14.03 5.03 7.47
CA HIS A 56 -12.72 5.40 7.96
C HIS A 56 -12.70 6.82 8.51
N LEU A 57 -11.77 7.05 9.45
CA LEU A 57 -11.48 8.39 9.93
C LEU A 57 -10.90 9.24 8.79
N PRO A 58 -11.03 10.57 8.85
CA PRO A 58 -10.35 11.48 7.94
C PRO A 58 -8.83 11.24 7.89
N LEU A 59 -8.22 11.51 6.74
CA LEU A 59 -6.78 11.43 6.57
C LEU A 59 -6.06 12.51 7.38
N CYS A 60 -5.00 12.13 8.08
CA CYS A 60 -4.09 13.12 8.66
C CYS A 60 -3.36 13.90 7.56
N LYS A 61 -3.36 15.23 7.64
CA LYS A 61 -2.64 16.11 6.70
C LYS A 61 -1.12 15.89 6.63
N TYR A 62 -0.52 15.26 7.65
CA TYR A 62 0.91 14.96 7.71
C TYR A 62 1.24 13.51 7.34
N PHE A 63 0.24 12.68 7.06
CA PHE A 63 0.42 11.26 6.68
C PHE A 63 1.45 10.55 7.59
N GLN A 64 2.39 9.79 7.03
CA GLN A 64 3.41 9.05 7.79
C GLN A 64 4.41 9.95 8.53
N LYS A 65 4.51 11.23 8.17
CA LYS A 65 5.38 12.22 8.84
C LYS A 65 4.72 12.83 10.09
N CYS A 66 3.51 12.39 10.46
CA CYS A 66 2.84 12.86 11.65
C CYS A 66 3.57 12.42 12.94
N LEU A 67 4.13 13.38 13.67
CA LEU A 67 4.82 13.11 14.94
C LEU A 67 3.90 12.51 16.01
N GLU A 68 2.62 12.90 16.05
CA GLU A 68 1.66 12.34 17.00
C GLU A 68 1.38 10.86 16.71
N TYR A 69 1.29 10.49 15.43
CA TYR A 69 1.18 9.10 15.01
C TYR A 69 2.43 8.29 15.38
N GLN A 70 3.62 8.83 15.11
CA GLN A 70 4.90 8.19 15.47
C GLN A 70 5.05 8.00 16.99
N LYS A 71 4.46 8.89 17.79
CA LYS A 71 4.40 8.77 19.26
C LYS A 71 3.23 7.90 19.75
N HIS A 72 2.44 7.31 18.85
CA HIS A 72 1.24 6.53 19.16
C HIS A 72 0.25 7.31 20.05
N ALA A 73 0.08 8.61 19.81
CA ALA A 73 -0.83 9.46 20.57
C ALA A 73 -2.28 9.04 20.30
N LYS A 74 -2.89 8.35 21.28
CA LYS A 74 -4.22 7.75 21.15
C LYS A 74 -5.30 8.77 20.73
N SER A 75 -5.31 9.94 21.35
CA SER A 75 -6.28 11.02 21.07
C SER A 75 -6.24 11.52 19.62
N HIS A 76 -5.08 11.46 18.98
CA HIS A 76 -4.90 11.81 17.57
C HIS A 76 -5.36 10.69 16.65
N CYS A 77 -4.95 9.45 16.94
CA CYS A 77 -5.31 8.26 16.16
C CYS A 77 -6.79 7.86 16.28
N GLU A 78 -7.53 8.40 17.26
CA GLU A 78 -8.99 8.29 17.35
C GLU A 78 -9.72 9.24 16.39
N LYS A 79 -9.04 10.27 15.87
CA LYS A 79 -9.63 11.30 15.00
C LYS A 79 -9.14 11.23 13.57
N PHE A 80 -7.93 10.74 13.35
CA PHE A 80 -7.30 10.71 12.03
C PHE A 80 -6.71 9.34 11.73
N ARG A 81 -6.79 8.95 10.46
CA ARG A 81 -6.06 7.79 9.94
C ARG A 81 -4.78 8.17 9.24
N HIS A 82 -3.82 7.25 9.30
CA HIS A 82 -2.52 7.35 8.65
C HIS A 82 -2.34 6.10 7.80
N TYR A 83 -2.33 6.26 6.48
CA TYR A 83 -1.97 5.19 5.57
C TYR A 83 -1.05 5.72 4.47
N MET A 84 -0.24 4.85 3.87
CA MET A 84 0.56 5.19 2.71
C MET A 84 -0.32 5.24 1.47
N LEU A 85 -0.34 6.38 0.78
CA LEU A 85 -1.11 6.52 -0.46
C LEU A 85 -0.61 5.52 -1.50
N GLN A 86 -1.51 4.88 -2.24
CA GLN A 86 -1.09 4.02 -3.34
C GLN A 86 -0.38 4.87 -4.40
N CYS A 87 0.78 4.43 -4.88
CA CYS A 87 1.43 5.07 -6.02
C CYS A 87 0.53 4.92 -7.25
N GLU A 88 0.19 6.02 -7.91
CA GLU A 88 -0.68 6.02 -9.11
C GLU A 88 -0.09 5.19 -10.26
N PHE A 89 1.24 5.03 -10.28
CA PHE A 89 1.94 4.26 -11.30
C PHE A 89 2.17 2.79 -10.90
N GLY A 90 1.89 2.39 -9.65
CA GLY A 90 2.06 1.01 -9.17
C GLY A 90 3.46 0.44 -9.49
N ASN A 91 3.50 -0.70 -10.21
CA ASN A 91 4.73 -1.37 -10.69
C ASN A 91 5.51 -0.58 -11.76
N TYR A 92 4.97 0.55 -12.22
CA TYR A 92 5.55 1.37 -13.28
C TYR A 92 6.05 2.72 -12.77
N CYS A 93 6.20 2.86 -11.45
CA CYS A 93 6.60 4.11 -10.81
C CYS A 93 7.99 4.59 -11.26
N ALA A 94 8.06 5.69 -12.03
CA ALA A 94 9.31 6.33 -12.45
C ALA A 94 10.19 6.79 -11.29
N ASN A 95 9.56 7.15 -10.17
CA ASN A 95 10.19 7.73 -9.00
C ASN A 95 10.62 6.66 -7.98
N PHE A 96 10.81 5.40 -8.40
CA PHE A 96 11.25 4.33 -7.49
C PHE A 96 12.64 4.56 -6.87
N HIS A 97 13.44 5.43 -7.49
CA HIS A 97 14.75 5.86 -6.98
C HIS A 97 14.65 7.06 -6.03
N ASP A 98 13.51 7.75 -5.98
CA ASP A 98 13.25 8.81 -5.01
C ASP A 98 12.82 8.17 -3.69
N ARG A 99 13.74 8.17 -2.73
CA ARG A 99 13.49 7.62 -1.39
C ARG A 99 12.30 8.29 -0.70
N GLN A 100 12.14 9.60 -0.88
CA GLN A 100 10.99 10.29 -0.31
C GLN A 100 9.69 9.81 -0.97
N HIS A 101 9.69 9.55 -2.27
CA HIS A 101 8.52 8.95 -2.94
C HIS A 101 8.22 7.55 -2.39
N ILE A 102 9.20 6.65 -2.35
CA ILE A 102 9.03 5.28 -1.82
C ILE A 102 8.53 5.27 -0.36
N GLU A 103 8.99 6.19 0.48
CA GLU A 103 8.57 6.26 1.89
C GLU A 103 7.13 6.82 2.07
N ASN A 104 6.65 7.63 1.12
CA ASN A 104 5.33 8.26 1.21
C ASN A 104 4.23 7.50 0.48
N TYR A 105 4.59 6.64 -0.48
CA TYR A 105 3.65 5.91 -1.31
C TYR A 105 3.83 4.40 -1.15
N LYS A 106 2.71 3.68 -1.16
CA LYS A 106 2.68 2.23 -1.20
C LYS A 106 2.84 1.77 -2.64
N HIS A 107 3.79 0.87 -2.86
CA HIS A 107 3.98 0.19 -4.13
C HIS A 107 3.57 -1.29 -4.00
N PRO A 108 3.17 -1.93 -5.11
CA PRO A 108 2.98 -3.39 -5.18
C PRO A 108 4.28 -4.20 -5.08
N PHE A 109 5.43 -3.52 -4.93
CA PHE A 109 6.75 -4.13 -4.90
C PHE A 109 7.48 -3.90 -3.57
N PRO A 110 8.45 -4.78 -3.22
CA PRO A 110 9.30 -4.59 -2.05
C PRO A 110 10.11 -3.29 -2.16
N SER A 111 10.55 -2.74 -1.03
CA SER A 111 11.40 -1.54 -1.04
C SER A 111 12.58 -1.70 -1.99
N PRO A 112 12.86 -0.73 -2.89
CA PRO A 112 14.00 -0.83 -3.80
C PRO A 112 15.32 -0.97 -3.03
N CYS A 113 16.23 -1.77 -3.56
CA CYS A 113 17.59 -1.83 -3.04
C CYS A 113 18.22 -0.43 -3.14
N ILE A 114 18.97 -0.01 -2.11
CA ILE A 114 19.63 1.29 -2.07
C ILE A 114 20.60 1.53 -3.25
N LEU A 115 21.10 0.46 -3.85
CA LEU A 115 21.97 0.51 -5.02
C LEU A 115 21.19 0.54 -6.33
N THR A 116 19.86 0.41 -6.33
CA THR A 116 19.04 0.45 -7.54
C THR A 116 18.73 1.92 -7.91
N PRO A 117 18.78 2.33 -9.20
CA PRO A 117 18.91 1.53 -10.42
C PRO A 117 20.34 1.14 -10.82
N TYR A 118 21.33 1.49 -10.00
CA TYR A 118 22.73 1.19 -10.25
C TYR A 118 23.07 -0.28 -9.94
N HIS A 119 24.37 -0.57 -9.98
CA HIS A 119 24.92 -1.91 -9.82
C HIS A 119 24.80 -2.41 -8.37
N CYS A 120 24.05 -3.49 -8.17
CA CYS A 120 24.01 -4.25 -6.93
C CYS A 120 24.75 -5.58 -7.14
N THR A 121 25.89 -5.76 -6.47
CA THR A 121 26.74 -6.96 -6.58
C THR A 121 26.01 -8.23 -6.15
N LEU A 122 25.20 -8.17 -5.09
CA LEU A 122 24.41 -9.31 -4.61
C LEU A 122 23.39 -9.77 -5.66
N HIS A 123 22.69 -8.81 -6.29
CA HIS A 123 21.74 -9.12 -7.36
C HIS A 123 22.42 -9.64 -8.64
N GLU A 124 23.61 -9.13 -8.96
CA GLU A 124 24.40 -9.67 -10.07
C GLU A 124 24.81 -11.12 -9.81
N GLN A 125 25.35 -11.42 -8.62
CA GLN A 125 25.70 -12.78 -8.22
C GLN A 125 24.49 -13.72 -8.29
N PHE A 126 23.33 -13.26 -7.80
CA PHE A 126 22.08 -14.00 -7.87
C PHE A 126 21.65 -14.30 -9.30
N THR A 127 21.67 -13.30 -10.20
CA THR A 127 21.24 -13.46 -11.59
C THR A 127 22.23 -14.19 -12.49
N MET A 128 23.51 -14.27 -12.09
CA MET A 128 24.54 -15.05 -12.78
C MET A 128 24.62 -16.51 -12.28
N ALA A 129 23.97 -16.85 -11.18
CA ALA A 129 23.97 -18.19 -10.62
C ALA A 129 23.26 -19.18 -11.56
N LYS A 130 23.86 -20.37 -11.76
CA LYS A 130 23.18 -21.47 -12.48
C LYS A 130 21.99 -22.03 -11.70
N ASP A 131 22.08 -22.00 -10.37
CA ASP A 131 21.01 -22.39 -9.44
C ASP A 131 20.86 -21.28 -8.39
N PRO A 132 19.73 -20.55 -8.37
CA PRO A 132 19.46 -19.54 -7.34
C PRO A 132 19.53 -20.09 -5.92
N LYS A 133 19.19 -21.37 -5.71
CA LYS A 133 19.22 -22.00 -4.38
C LYS A 133 20.63 -22.30 -3.88
N SER A 134 21.64 -22.25 -4.75
CA SER A 134 23.04 -22.48 -4.37
C SER A 134 23.74 -21.22 -3.84
N GLN A 135 23.04 -20.08 -3.79
CA GLN A 135 23.60 -18.81 -3.29
C GLN A 135 23.67 -18.78 -1.77
N SER A 136 24.49 -17.87 -1.23
CA SER A 136 24.54 -17.63 0.21
C SER A 136 23.19 -17.12 0.75
N ASP A 137 22.94 -17.36 2.04
CA ASP A 137 21.74 -16.87 2.71
C ASP A 137 21.61 -15.34 2.63
N GLU A 138 22.73 -14.61 2.62
CA GLU A 138 22.76 -13.16 2.47
C GLU A 138 22.24 -12.70 1.09
N ILE A 139 22.73 -13.33 0.01
CA ILE A 139 22.29 -13.00 -1.36
C ILE A 139 20.82 -13.31 -1.54
N ASN A 140 20.39 -14.50 -1.07
CA ASN A 140 18.99 -14.91 -1.10
C ASN A 140 18.12 -13.95 -0.31
N TYR A 141 18.48 -13.64 0.93
CA TYR A 141 17.75 -12.69 1.77
C TYR A 141 17.61 -11.33 1.08
N HIS A 142 18.71 -10.79 0.55
CA HIS A 142 18.71 -9.49 -0.13
C HIS A 142 17.78 -9.49 -1.35
N CYS A 143 17.92 -10.48 -2.24
CA CYS A 143 17.13 -10.54 -3.47
C CYS A 143 15.66 -10.90 -3.25
N LEU A 144 15.31 -11.46 -2.08
CA LEU A 144 13.93 -11.73 -1.67
C LEU A 144 13.24 -10.52 -1.03
N ASN A 145 13.99 -9.62 -0.39
CA ASN A 145 13.43 -8.53 0.39
C ASN A 145 13.53 -7.16 -0.29
N PHE A 146 14.35 -7.01 -1.33
CA PHE A 146 14.54 -5.74 -2.04
C PHE A 146 14.24 -5.85 -3.54
N ALA A 147 13.54 -4.84 -4.07
CA ALA A 147 13.30 -4.74 -5.50
C ALA A 147 14.56 -4.26 -6.24
N HIS A 148 14.76 -4.79 -7.44
CA HIS A 148 15.88 -4.45 -8.33
C HIS A 148 15.36 -4.20 -9.74
N VAL A 149 16.08 -3.38 -10.51
CA VAL A 149 15.82 -3.24 -11.94
C VAL A 149 16.55 -4.35 -12.68
N CYS A 150 15.86 -5.06 -13.58
CA CYS A 150 16.51 -6.04 -14.45
C CYS A 150 17.58 -5.35 -15.31
N ARG A 151 18.82 -5.84 -15.28
CA ARG A 151 19.93 -5.30 -16.08
C ARG A 151 19.69 -5.34 -17.59
N PHE A 152 18.84 -6.27 -18.04
CA PHE A 152 18.43 -6.39 -19.44
C PHE A 152 17.20 -5.53 -19.76
N GLY A 153 16.58 -4.90 -18.76
CA GLY A 153 15.38 -4.09 -18.89
C GLY A 153 14.28 -4.82 -19.67
N ARG A 154 13.71 -4.11 -20.64
CA ARG A 154 12.68 -4.64 -21.56
C ARG A 154 13.19 -5.73 -22.51
N ASN A 155 14.50 -5.84 -22.69
CA ASN A 155 15.12 -6.87 -23.53
C ASN A 155 15.37 -8.17 -22.75
N CYS A 156 14.94 -8.25 -21.48
CA CYS A 156 15.03 -9.49 -20.72
C CYS A 156 14.15 -10.57 -21.34
N THR A 157 14.75 -11.68 -21.73
CA THR A 157 14.06 -12.86 -22.26
C THR A 157 13.87 -13.95 -21.22
N ASP A 158 14.29 -13.71 -19.97
CA ASP A 158 14.13 -14.65 -18.88
C ASP A 158 12.65 -14.84 -18.56
N LYS A 159 12.20 -16.10 -18.54
CA LYS A 159 10.80 -16.49 -18.27
C LYS A 159 10.66 -17.22 -16.94
N ASP A 160 11.72 -17.32 -16.15
CA ASP A 160 11.67 -17.94 -14.83
C ASP A 160 10.65 -17.18 -13.95
N SER A 161 9.73 -17.92 -13.31
CA SER A 161 8.72 -17.31 -12.44
C SER A 161 9.35 -16.54 -11.28
N LEU A 162 10.52 -16.96 -10.80
CA LEU A 162 11.28 -16.22 -9.78
C LEU A 162 11.76 -14.86 -10.31
N HIS A 163 12.15 -14.78 -11.58
CA HIS A 163 12.49 -13.52 -12.23
C HIS A 163 11.25 -12.61 -12.32
N TRP A 164 10.09 -13.15 -12.70
CA TRP A 164 8.86 -12.36 -12.85
C TRP A 164 8.21 -11.95 -11.54
N GLU A 165 8.18 -12.81 -10.53
CA GLU A 165 7.57 -12.46 -9.25
C GLU A 165 8.40 -11.45 -8.45
N LYS A 166 9.72 -11.40 -8.68
CA LYS A 166 10.65 -10.65 -7.80
C LYS A 166 11.35 -9.47 -8.48
N ILE A 167 11.59 -9.55 -9.79
CA ILE A 167 12.30 -8.52 -10.57
C ILE A 167 11.33 -7.68 -11.44
N ASN A 168 10.13 -8.19 -11.77
CA ASN A 168 9.14 -7.44 -12.58
C ASN A 168 8.28 -6.43 -11.83
N SER A 169 8.65 -6.13 -10.60
CA SER A 169 8.15 -4.98 -9.86
C SER A 169 8.49 -3.63 -10.51
N CYS A 170 9.48 -3.57 -11.42
CA CYS A 170 9.95 -2.32 -12.05
C CYS A 170 10.30 -2.44 -13.54
N THR A 171 9.85 -3.46 -14.27
CA THR A 171 10.38 -3.77 -15.62
C THR A 171 9.96 -2.86 -16.75
N SER A 172 8.96 -1.99 -16.57
CA SER A 172 8.63 -1.02 -17.63
C SER A 172 9.43 0.28 -17.54
N LEU A 173 10.28 0.43 -16.54
CA LEU A 173 10.98 1.69 -16.25
C LEU A 173 12.20 1.97 -17.14
N SER A 174 12.56 1.03 -18.01
CA SER A 174 13.64 1.21 -19.00
C SER A 174 13.37 2.32 -20.03
N LEU A 175 12.21 3.01 -20.00
CA LEU A 175 11.90 4.12 -20.91
C LEU A 175 12.54 5.45 -20.54
N PHE A 176 13.03 5.63 -19.32
CA PHE A 176 13.41 6.95 -18.81
C PHE A 176 14.86 7.08 -18.31
N ILE A 177 15.68 6.04 -18.46
CA ILE A 177 17.08 6.03 -17.97
C ILE A 177 18.10 5.86 -19.13
N TRP A 178 17.74 6.21 -20.36
CA TRP A 178 18.68 6.27 -21.49
C TRP A 178 18.46 7.54 -22.32
#